data_AF-A0A9E3HU86-F1
#
_entry.id   AF-A0A9E3HU86-F1
#
_cell.length_a   1.000
_cell.length_b   1.000
_cell.length_c   1.000
_cell.angle_alpha   90.00
_cell.angle_beta   90.00
_cell.angle_gamma   90.00
#
_symmetry.space_group_name_H-M   'P 1'
#
loop_
_entity.id
_entity.type
_entity.pdbx_description
1 polymer ?
#
loop_
_entity_poly.entity_id
_entity_poly.type
_entity_poly.pdbx_seq_one_letter_code
_entity_poly.pdbx_strand_id
1 'polypeptide(L)'
;MVEEGETFDGGVARNHGWMVAMSAIDSDIPRQVQSIYRLERQSRLDVWHKDAGLIIGGGHNLREIDIPLANFHVVTGHAGVDVEWGRIISGESWHDKRAVYIPRDTRDEITVDRQKLTASFAQGDVGFTVVPLDDSRLKIEYSHDLFNTRKLFVQLPLISFYDGSILVDGKPYEDSELTGVEESIELISPTMGTRVRLSLPAGLPAVLRQGVYPLRWYGGEHPPQRWEPYYKIYLLSVRIDNPATDNGEFMLEVSAN
;
A
#
# COMPACT_ATOMS: atom_id res chain seq x y z
N MET A 1 -4.67 17.12 -13.51
CA MET A 1 -6.00 17.74 -13.30
C MET A 1 -6.29 17.51 -11.84
N VAL A 2 -6.34 18.57 -11.05
CA VAL A 2 -6.68 18.48 -9.62
C VAL A 2 -8.15 18.85 -9.55
N GLU A 3 -9.02 17.88 -9.26
CA GLU A 3 -10.44 18.13 -9.02
C GLU A 3 -10.63 18.24 -7.51
N GLU A 4 -10.65 19.47 -7.00
CA GLU A 4 -11.07 19.73 -5.61
C GLU A 4 -12.58 19.96 -5.63
N GLY A 5 -13.34 18.95 -5.20
CA GLY A 5 -14.79 19.07 -4.98
C GLY A 5 -15.09 19.00 -3.49
N GLU A 6 -16.13 19.70 -3.00
CA GLU A 6 -16.53 19.76 -1.58
C GLU A 6 -16.83 18.38 -0.94
N THR A 7 -16.84 17.30 -1.72
CA THR A 7 -17.16 15.93 -1.26
C THR A 7 -16.15 14.86 -1.73
N PHE A 8 -15.08 15.23 -2.46
CA PHE A 8 -14.09 14.28 -3.00
C PHE A 8 -12.67 14.82 -2.76
N ASP A 9 -11.93 14.16 -1.87
CA ASP A 9 -10.51 14.44 -1.57
C ASP A 9 -9.66 13.37 -2.26
N GLY A 10 -9.16 13.75 -3.45
CA GLY A 10 -8.47 12.84 -4.35
C GLY A 10 -8.03 13.49 -5.65
N GLY A 11 -7.03 12.91 -6.31
CA GLY A 11 -6.53 13.44 -7.56
C GLY A 11 -5.37 12.65 -8.15
N VAL A 12 -4.93 13.13 -9.32
CA VAL A 12 -3.82 12.54 -10.06
C VAL A 12 -2.85 13.63 -10.47
N ALA A 13 -1.59 13.45 -10.10
CA ALA A 13 -0.48 14.26 -10.54
C ALA A 13 0.40 13.46 -11.50
N ARG A 14 0.91 14.15 -12.53
CA ARG A 14 1.93 13.62 -13.43
C ARG A 14 3.12 14.55 -13.39
N ASN A 15 4.29 13.99 -13.18
CA ASN A 15 5.54 14.72 -13.20
C ASN A 15 6.66 13.77 -13.62
N HIS A 16 7.60 14.25 -14.43
CA HIS A 16 8.64 13.41 -15.03
C HIS A 16 8.05 12.16 -15.73
N GLY A 17 8.64 10.98 -15.49
CA GLY A 17 8.13 9.69 -15.93
C GLY A 17 6.99 9.11 -15.09
N TRP A 18 6.54 9.82 -14.06
CA TRP A 18 5.67 9.29 -13.00
C TRP A 18 4.24 9.81 -13.07
N MET A 19 3.30 8.95 -12.68
CA MET A 19 1.93 9.32 -12.40
C MET A 19 1.55 8.76 -11.03
N VAL A 20 1.12 9.63 -10.13
CA VAL A 20 0.69 9.28 -8.78
C VAL A 20 -0.78 9.63 -8.63
N ALA A 21 -1.59 8.63 -8.30
CA ALA A 21 -2.98 8.81 -7.93
C ALA A 21 -3.13 8.60 -6.43
N MET A 22 -3.75 9.58 -5.77
CA MET A 22 -3.98 9.56 -4.33
C MET A 22 -5.44 9.88 -4.05
N SER A 23 -6.02 9.24 -3.05
CA SER A 23 -7.35 9.61 -2.55
C SER A 23 -7.48 9.27 -1.08
N ALA A 24 -7.98 10.25 -0.34
CA ALA A 24 -8.30 10.17 1.07
C ALA A 24 -9.74 9.67 1.34
N ILE A 25 -10.36 8.95 0.39
CA ILE A 25 -11.73 8.44 0.54
C ILE A 25 -11.75 7.08 1.23
N ASP A 26 -12.49 7.01 2.34
CA ASP A 26 -12.69 5.79 3.13
C ASP A 26 -14.00 5.05 2.79
N SER A 27 -15.04 5.73 2.26
CA SER A 27 -16.19 5.22 1.46
C SER A 27 -17.31 6.28 1.32
N ASP A 28 -17.97 6.35 0.15
CA ASP A 28 -19.22 7.15 -0.04
C ASP A 28 -20.45 6.58 0.69
N ILE A 29 -20.31 5.43 1.34
CA ILE A 29 -21.38 4.75 2.08
C ILE A 29 -21.14 4.96 3.57
N PRO A 30 -22.17 5.30 4.39
CA PRO A 30 -22.01 5.48 5.83
C PRO A 30 -21.39 4.24 6.51
N ARG A 31 -20.41 4.45 7.41
CA ARG A 31 -19.60 3.40 8.10
C ARG A 31 -20.43 2.24 8.69
N GLN A 32 -21.64 2.54 9.11
CA GLN A 32 -22.56 1.62 9.77
C GLN A 32 -23.33 0.72 8.79
N VAL A 33 -23.39 1.07 7.50
CA VAL A 33 -24.18 0.33 6.50
C VAL A 33 -23.33 -0.79 5.90
N GLN A 34 -23.83 -2.04 6.03
CA GLN A 34 -23.34 -3.16 5.23
C GLN A 34 -23.92 -3.04 3.82
N SER A 35 -23.07 -2.74 2.84
CA SER A 35 -23.44 -2.64 1.43
C SER A 35 -22.41 -3.38 0.60
N ILE A 36 -22.86 -4.12 -0.41
CA ILE A 36 -21.99 -4.73 -1.43
C ILE A 36 -21.23 -3.70 -2.25
N TYR A 37 -21.66 -2.43 -2.22
CA TYR A 37 -20.96 -1.32 -2.85
C TYR A 37 -19.97 -0.64 -1.89
N ARG A 38 -19.91 -1.07 -0.62
CA ARG A 38 -18.95 -0.56 0.37
C ARG A 38 -17.64 -1.29 0.19
N LEU A 39 -16.85 -0.70 -0.68
CA LEU A 39 -15.47 -1.04 -0.98
C LEU A 39 -14.59 -0.51 0.18
N GLU A 40 -14.11 -1.40 1.05
CA GLU A 40 -13.33 -0.98 2.23
C GLU A 40 -11.91 -0.57 1.83
N ARG A 41 -11.62 0.72 1.93
CA ARG A 41 -10.30 1.30 1.71
C ARG A 41 -9.85 2.02 2.98
N GLN A 42 -8.57 1.93 3.30
CA GLN A 42 -7.95 2.90 4.21
C GLN A 42 -7.71 4.21 3.47
N SER A 43 -7.15 4.11 2.27
CA SER A 43 -6.80 5.18 1.35
C SER A 43 -6.44 4.57 0.00
N ARG A 44 -6.40 5.37 -1.06
CA ARG A 44 -5.86 4.94 -2.36
C ARG A 44 -4.50 5.58 -2.59
N LEU A 45 -3.49 4.76 -2.84
CA LEU A 45 -2.18 5.17 -3.35
C LEU A 45 -1.86 4.26 -4.54
N ASP A 46 -1.90 4.81 -5.75
CA ASP A 46 -1.42 4.14 -6.96
C ASP A 46 -0.22 4.89 -7.52
N VAL A 47 0.88 4.19 -7.76
CA VAL A 47 2.10 4.74 -8.37
C VAL A 47 2.36 4.04 -9.69
N TRP A 48 2.45 4.84 -10.75
CA TRP A 48 2.71 4.39 -12.10
C TRP A 48 3.97 5.04 -12.67
N HIS A 49 4.65 4.31 -13.54
CA HIS A 49 5.72 4.83 -14.36
C HIS A 49 5.40 4.64 -15.85
N LYS A 50 5.79 5.59 -16.71
CA LYS A 50 5.53 5.56 -18.15
C LYS A 50 6.01 4.27 -18.83
N ASP A 51 7.12 3.71 -18.36
CA ASP A 51 7.75 2.53 -18.95
C ASP A 51 7.37 1.22 -18.23
N ALA A 52 7.04 1.27 -16.93
CA ALA A 52 6.80 0.07 -16.12
C ALA A 52 5.31 -0.21 -15.85
N GLY A 53 4.42 0.74 -16.14
CA GLY A 53 3.01 0.65 -15.78
C GLY A 53 2.78 0.83 -14.28
N LEU A 54 1.80 0.11 -13.72
CA LEU A 54 1.43 0.16 -12.30
C LEU A 54 2.45 -0.59 -11.46
N ILE A 55 3.03 0.08 -10.46
CA ILE A 55 4.07 -0.47 -9.57
C ILE A 55 3.50 -0.70 -8.17
N ILE A 56 2.90 0.34 -7.59
CA ILE A 56 2.20 0.26 -6.30
C ILE A 56 0.73 0.43 -6.59
N GLY A 57 -0.10 -0.51 -6.14
CA GLY A 57 -1.52 -0.50 -6.38
C GLY A 57 -2.26 -1.27 -5.31
N GLY A 58 -3.01 -0.56 -4.48
CA GLY A 58 -3.79 -1.11 -3.37
C GLY A 58 -5.25 -0.78 -3.57
N GLY A 59 -6.07 -1.80 -3.85
CA GLY A 59 -7.45 -1.62 -4.27
C GLY A 59 -8.38 -2.53 -3.50
N HIS A 60 -8.83 -2.03 -2.35
CA HIS A 60 -9.97 -2.51 -1.59
C HIS A 60 -9.89 -3.88 -0.95
N ASN A 61 -10.53 -3.96 0.21
CA ASN A 61 -10.62 -5.16 1.00
C ASN A 61 -12.08 -5.60 1.09
N LEU A 62 -12.27 -6.92 1.16
CA LEU A 62 -13.48 -7.42 1.82
C LEU A 62 -13.38 -7.06 3.30
N ARG A 63 -14.50 -6.67 3.89
CA ARG A 63 -14.58 -6.26 5.31
C ARG A 63 -14.03 -7.30 6.29
N GLU A 64 -14.07 -8.58 5.92
CA GLU A 64 -13.70 -9.72 6.74
C GLU A 64 -12.38 -10.37 6.30
N ILE A 65 -11.57 -9.69 5.47
CA ILE A 65 -10.27 -10.21 5.06
C ILE A 65 -9.26 -10.11 6.22
N ASP A 66 -8.51 -11.18 6.46
CA ASP A 66 -7.47 -11.20 7.48
C ASP A 66 -6.22 -10.41 7.08
N ILE A 67 -6.03 -10.14 5.78
CA ILE A 67 -4.91 -9.39 5.21
C ILE A 67 -5.47 -8.18 4.46
N PRO A 68 -5.86 -7.12 5.17
CA PRO A 68 -6.25 -5.88 4.52
C PRO A 68 -5.04 -5.29 3.79
N LEU A 69 -5.20 -4.93 2.52
CA LEU A 69 -4.25 -4.17 1.72
C LEU A 69 -4.27 -2.69 2.13
N ALA A 70 -4.04 -2.42 3.42
CA ALA A 70 -3.91 -1.09 3.98
C ALA A 70 -2.47 -0.60 3.83
N ASN A 71 -2.30 0.73 3.85
CA ASN A 71 -0.99 1.39 3.88
C ASN A 71 -0.40 1.43 5.28
N PHE A 72 -1.22 1.47 6.33
CA PHE A 72 -0.80 1.61 7.72
C PHE A 72 -1.61 0.72 8.65
N HIS A 73 -0.94 0.03 9.59
CA HIS A 73 -1.61 -0.59 10.76
C HIS A 73 -1.04 0.01 12.04
N VAL A 74 -1.88 0.68 12.83
CA VAL A 74 -1.56 1.25 14.15
C VAL A 74 -2.05 0.29 15.23
N VAL A 75 -1.12 -0.49 15.79
CA VAL A 75 -1.43 -1.56 16.75
C VAL A 75 -1.20 -1.09 18.17
N THR A 76 -2.27 -0.99 18.95
CA THR A 76 -2.23 -0.53 20.35
C THR A 76 -2.41 -1.68 21.36
N GLY A 77 -2.92 -2.83 20.91
CA GLY A 77 -3.37 -3.92 21.76
C GLY A 77 -4.79 -3.74 22.32
N HIS A 78 -5.52 -2.71 21.87
CA HIS A 78 -6.93 -2.53 22.20
C HIS A 78 -7.76 -3.77 21.84
N ALA A 79 -8.67 -4.18 22.72
CA ALA A 79 -9.54 -5.36 22.54
C ALA A 79 -8.80 -6.65 22.12
N GLY A 80 -7.53 -6.79 22.54
CA GLY A 80 -6.71 -7.95 22.21
C GLY A 80 -6.34 -8.07 20.73
N VAL A 81 -6.53 -7.01 19.93
CA VAL A 81 -6.19 -7.01 18.50
C VAL A 81 -4.67 -6.93 18.34
N ASP A 82 -4.11 -7.86 17.55
CA ASP A 82 -2.71 -7.85 17.15
C ASP A 82 -2.57 -8.15 15.65
N VAL A 83 -1.46 -7.69 15.09
CA VAL A 83 -1.13 -7.76 13.67
C VAL A 83 0.30 -8.28 13.51
N GLU A 84 0.48 -9.16 12.53
CA GLU A 84 1.78 -9.59 12.04
C GLU A 84 1.90 -9.37 10.54
N TRP A 85 2.77 -8.43 10.14
CA TRP A 85 3.13 -8.18 8.74
C TRP A 85 1.90 -8.04 7.83
N GLY A 86 0.99 -7.13 8.23
CA GLY A 86 -0.27 -6.86 7.52
C GLY A 86 -1.41 -7.83 7.78
N ARG A 87 -1.18 -8.97 8.45
CA ARG A 87 -2.25 -9.92 8.81
C ARG A 87 -2.75 -9.66 10.21
N ILE A 88 -4.06 -9.56 10.38
CA ILE A 88 -4.71 -9.49 11.69
C ILE A 88 -4.77 -10.91 12.26
N ILE A 89 -4.11 -11.14 13.40
CA ILE A 89 -3.95 -12.49 13.98
C ILE A 89 -4.83 -12.73 15.20
N SER A 90 -5.33 -11.68 15.84
CA SER A 90 -6.21 -11.76 17.00
C SER A 90 -7.18 -10.58 17.08
N GLY A 91 -8.18 -10.68 17.96
CA GLY A 91 -9.22 -9.68 18.17
C GLY A 91 -10.60 -10.33 18.29
N GLU A 92 -11.40 -9.84 19.24
CA GLU A 92 -12.70 -10.45 19.58
C GLU A 92 -13.78 -10.13 18.54
N SER A 93 -13.88 -8.87 18.13
CA SER A 93 -14.87 -8.41 17.16
C SER A 93 -14.23 -7.88 15.89
N TRP A 94 -14.93 -8.00 14.77
CA TRP A 94 -14.47 -7.43 13.50
C TRP A 94 -14.38 -5.90 13.57
N HIS A 95 -15.21 -5.24 14.38
CA HIS A 95 -15.16 -3.79 14.57
C HIS A 95 -13.82 -3.37 15.17
N ASP A 96 -13.36 -4.09 16.19
CA ASP A 96 -12.09 -3.80 16.87
C ASP A 96 -10.90 -4.09 15.94
N LYS A 97 -10.97 -5.20 15.19
CA LYS A 97 -9.96 -5.55 14.18
C LYS A 97 -9.77 -4.45 13.14
N ARG A 98 -10.83 -3.74 12.75
CA ARG A 98 -10.73 -2.64 11.77
C ARG A 98 -10.14 -1.36 12.34
N ALA A 99 -10.24 -1.15 13.65
CA ALA A 99 -9.76 0.07 14.28
C ALA A 99 -8.24 0.26 14.12
N VAL A 100 -7.47 -0.80 13.84
CA VAL A 100 -6.03 -0.72 13.63
C VAL A 100 -5.64 -0.17 12.26
N TYR A 101 -6.53 -0.21 11.26
CA TYR A 101 -6.21 0.23 9.90
C TYR A 101 -7.26 1.15 9.27
N ILE A 102 -8.42 1.35 9.89
CA ILE A 102 -9.39 2.36 9.44
C ILE A 102 -9.19 3.63 10.28
N PRO A 103 -8.63 4.70 9.68
CA PRO A 103 -8.42 5.96 10.38
C PRO A 103 -9.74 6.66 10.73
N ARG A 104 -9.66 7.60 11.66
CA ARG A 104 -10.78 8.51 12.00
C ARG A 104 -10.99 9.57 10.94
N ASP A 105 -9.90 10.03 10.34
CA ASP A 105 -9.89 11.05 9.30
C ASP A 105 -8.75 10.75 8.32
N THR A 106 -8.95 11.11 7.05
CA THR A 106 -7.94 11.00 6.00
C THR A 106 -7.96 12.27 5.19
N ARG A 107 -6.77 12.75 4.82
CA ARG A 107 -6.59 13.96 4.02
C ARG A 107 -5.52 13.73 2.98
N ASP A 108 -5.70 14.33 1.81
CA ASP A 108 -4.63 14.41 0.84
C ASP A 108 -4.30 15.84 0.41
N GLU A 109 -3.08 16.00 -0.09
CA GLU A 109 -2.59 17.24 -0.68
C GLU A 109 -1.86 16.86 -1.96
N ILE A 110 -2.38 17.31 -3.10
CA ILE A 110 -1.87 16.90 -4.41
C ILE A 110 -1.37 18.13 -5.15
N THR A 111 -0.05 18.21 -5.25
CA THR A 111 0.64 19.13 -6.16
C THR A 111 1.32 18.35 -7.27
N VAL A 112 1.86 19.03 -8.28
CA VAL A 112 2.62 18.37 -9.36
C VAL A 112 3.90 17.72 -8.82
N ASP A 113 4.58 18.39 -7.88
CA ASP A 113 5.90 17.96 -7.40
C ASP A 113 5.82 17.06 -6.15
N ARG A 114 4.67 17.05 -5.47
CA ARG A 114 4.48 16.33 -4.21
C ARG A 114 3.04 15.89 -4.02
N GLN A 115 2.84 14.65 -3.59
CA GLN A 115 1.53 14.13 -3.18
C GLN A 115 1.62 13.61 -1.75
N LYS A 116 0.79 14.12 -0.84
CA LYS A 116 0.80 13.74 0.57
C LYS A 116 -0.53 13.13 0.97
N LEU A 117 -0.47 11.98 1.66
CA LEU A 117 -1.60 11.33 2.31
C LEU A 117 -1.37 11.36 3.81
N THR A 118 -2.36 11.80 4.58
CA THR A 118 -2.34 11.74 6.05
C THR A 118 -3.54 10.92 6.52
N ALA A 119 -3.28 9.93 7.37
CA ALA A 119 -4.27 9.10 8.04
C ALA A 119 -4.20 9.36 9.55
N SER A 120 -5.27 9.91 10.10
CA SER A 120 -5.38 10.27 11.52
C SER A 120 -6.09 9.19 12.30
N PHE A 121 -5.37 8.58 13.25
CA PHE A 121 -5.90 7.59 14.19
C PHE A 121 -6.20 8.25 15.54
N ALA A 122 -6.81 7.50 16.45
CA ALA A 122 -7.01 7.99 17.82
C ALA A 122 -5.68 8.27 18.55
N GLN A 123 -4.60 7.64 18.09
CA GLN A 123 -3.26 7.65 18.67
C GLN A 123 -2.30 8.62 17.98
N GLY A 124 -2.78 9.42 17.03
CA GLY A 124 -1.96 10.35 16.27
C GLY A 124 -2.00 10.07 14.76
N ASP A 125 -1.04 10.63 14.05
CA ASP A 125 -1.06 10.70 12.59
C ASP A 125 0.04 9.82 11.98
N VAL A 126 -0.28 9.22 10.84
CA VAL A 126 0.68 8.53 9.96
C VAL A 126 0.42 8.99 8.55
N GLY A 127 1.47 9.21 7.76
CA GLY A 127 1.28 9.68 6.39
C GLY A 127 2.40 9.30 5.45
N PHE A 128 2.07 9.30 4.15
CA PHE A 128 3.01 9.20 3.05
C PHE A 128 3.19 10.55 2.37
N THR A 129 4.41 10.84 1.94
CA THR A 129 4.72 11.91 0.99
C THR A 129 5.46 11.31 -0.19
N VAL A 130 4.86 11.42 -1.37
CA VAL A 130 5.40 10.91 -2.63
C VAL A 130 5.99 12.07 -3.42
N VAL A 131 7.25 11.93 -3.85
CA VAL A 131 8.01 12.95 -4.56
C VAL A 131 8.69 12.33 -5.77
N PRO A 132 8.20 12.57 -6.99
CA PRO A 132 8.93 12.29 -8.22
C PRO A 132 10.22 13.12 -8.24
N LEU A 133 11.39 12.48 -8.28
CA LEU A 133 12.68 13.19 -8.26
C LEU A 133 13.20 13.49 -9.67
N ASP A 134 12.98 12.56 -10.58
CA ASP A 134 13.31 12.66 -12.00
C ASP A 134 12.56 11.58 -12.81
N ASP A 135 12.97 11.38 -14.06
CA ASP A 135 12.35 10.43 -14.99
C ASP A 135 12.50 8.97 -14.61
N SER A 136 13.38 8.60 -13.67
CA SER A 136 13.61 7.22 -13.26
C SER A 136 13.50 6.99 -11.76
N ARG A 137 13.43 8.05 -10.94
CA ARG A 137 13.42 7.94 -9.49
C ARG A 137 12.23 8.62 -8.84
N LEU A 138 11.63 7.95 -7.88
CA LEU A 138 10.54 8.47 -7.05
C LEU A 138 10.76 8.07 -5.60
N LYS A 139 10.65 9.05 -4.70
CA LYS A 139 10.79 8.87 -3.26
C LYS A 139 9.41 8.77 -2.61
N ILE A 140 9.24 7.82 -1.71
CA ILE A 140 8.06 7.70 -0.83
C ILE A 140 8.54 7.83 0.60
N GLU A 141 8.36 9.00 1.19
CA GLU A 141 8.61 9.24 2.60
C GLU A 141 7.39 8.79 3.40
N TYR A 142 7.60 8.14 4.53
CA TYR A 142 6.58 8.02 5.55
C TYR A 142 6.98 8.82 6.78
N SER A 143 5.96 9.34 7.45
CA SER A 143 6.12 10.07 8.72
C SER A 143 5.04 9.60 9.67
N HIS A 144 5.37 9.61 10.95
CA HIS A 144 4.40 9.31 11.99
C HIS A 144 4.65 10.16 13.22
N ASP A 145 3.57 10.50 13.90
CA ASP A 145 3.56 11.11 15.22
C ASP A 145 2.52 10.35 16.04
N LEU A 146 2.98 9.32 16.75
CA LEU A 146 2.11 8.37 17.44
C LEU A 146 2.42 8.35 18.94
N PHE A 147 1.37 8.14 19.75
CA PHE A 147 1.49 7.90 21.18
C PHE A 147 0.81 6.59 21.59
N ASN A 148 1.31 5.93 22.63
CA ASN A 148 0.76 4.68 23.19
C ASN A 148 0.52 3.57 22.14
N THR A 149 1.36 3.52 21.10
CA THR A 149 1.30 2.51 20.04
C THR A 149 2.39 1.47 20.27
N ARG A 150 2.03 0.18 20.14
CA ARG A 150 2.98 -0.94 20.32
C ARG A 150 3.74 -1.24 19.05
N LYS A 151 3.05 -1.26 17.91
CA LYS A 151 3.61 -1.53 16.58
C LYS A 151 2.95 -0.61 15.56
N LEU A 152 3.73 -0.07 14.64
CA LEU A 152 3.26 0.49 13.38
C LEU A 152 3.75 -0.41 12.25
N PHE A 153 2.86 -0.79 11.35
CA PHE A 153 3.25 -1.33 10.06
C PHE A 153 3.03 -0.26 8.99
N VAL A 154 4.07 0.01 8.20
CA VAL A 154 4.03 0.85 7.00
C VAL A 154 4.12 -0.06 5.79
N GLN A 155 3.17 0.03 4.87
CA GLN A 155 2.92 -1.01 3.89
C GLN A 155 2.72 -0.47 2.47
N LEU A 156 3.32 -1.18 1.51
CA LEU A 156 3.23 -0.88 0.08
C LEU A 156 2.73 -2.14 -0.66
N PRO A 157 1.51 -2.09 -1.25
CA PRO A 157 1.02 -3.16 -2.12
C PRO A 157 1.72 -3.09 -3.49
N LEU A 158 2.66 -4.00 -3.72
CA LEU A 158 3.47 -4.10 -4.93
C LEU A 158 2.77 -4.96 -5.99
N ILE A 159 2.75 -4.49 -7.23
CA ILE A 159 2.13 -5.18 -8.35
C ILE A 159 3.17 -5.94 -9.16
N SER A 160 2.97 -7.25 -9.33
CA SER A 160 3.77 -8.07 -10.25
C SER A 160 2.87 -8.66 -11.33
N PHE A 161 3.17 -8.34 -12.59
CA PHE A 161 2.44 -8.82 -13.76
C PHE A 161 2.69 -10.32 -14.00
N TYR A 162 1.80 -10.95 -14.79
CA TYR A 162 1.75 -12.40 -15.02
C TYR A 162 3.07 -13.06 -15.46
N ASP A 163 3.96 -12.34 -16.16
CA ASP A 163 5.27 -12.81 -16.63
C ASP A 163 6.43 -12.22 -15.84
N GLY A 164 6.11 -11.47 -14.77
CA GLY A 164 7.09 -10.81 -13.95
C GLY A 164 7.83 -11.78 -13.02
N SER A 165 9.05 -11.41 -12.67
CA SER A 165 9.81 -12.06 -11.60
C SER A 165 10.16 -11.04 -10.52
N ILE A 166 10.39 -11.55 -9.31
CA ILE A 166 10.75 -10.74 -8.15
C ILE A 166 12.13 -11.18 -7.68
N LEU A 167 13.00 -10.22 -7.39
CA LEU A 167 14.19 -10.44 -6.58
C LEU A 167 14.00 -9.81 -5.21
N VAL A 168 14.39 -10.51 -4.15
CA VAL A 168 14.51 -9.96 -2.80
C VAL A 168 15.98 -10.00 -2.43
N ASP A 169 16.56 -8.83 -2.14
CA ASP A 169 17.97 -8.66 -1.81
C ASP A 169 18.91 -9.33 -2.86
N GLY A 170 18.57 -9.12 -4.13
CA GLY A 170 19.29 -9.65 -5.28
C GLY A 170 19.10 -11.15 -5.55
N LYS A 171 18.31 -11.86 -4.75
CA LYS A 171 18.03 -13.29 -4.92
C LYS A 171 16.64 -13.52 -5.50
N PRO A 172 16.44 -14.52 -6.38
CA PRO A 172 15.11 -14.89 -6.84
C PRO A 172 14.17 -15.16 -5.67
N TYR A 173 13.01 -14.52 -5.70
CA TYR A 173 11.96 -14.74 -4.72
C TYR A 173 11.33 -16.12 -4.92
N GLU A 174 11.36 -16.94 -3.89
CA GLU A 174 10.64 -18.21 -3.81
C GLU A 174 9.33 -17.98 -3.05
N ASP A 175 8.22 -18.49 -3.59
CA ASP A 175 6.88 -18.22 -3.06
C ASP A 175 6.75 -18.83 -1.64
N SER A 176 6.82 -17.96 -0.63
CA SER A 176 6.73 -18.30 0.78
C SER A 176 5.73 -17.36 1.47
N GLU A 177 5.15 -17.76 2.61
CA GLU A 177 4.15 -16.91 3.28
C GLU A 177 4.74 -15.52 3.64
N LEU A 178 5.98 -15.51 4.13
CA LEU A 178 6.72 -14.35 4.57
C LEU A 178 8.21 -14.49 4.19
N THR A 179 8.70 -13.58 3.35
CA THR A 179 10.12 -13.48 3.00
C THR A 179 10.70 -12.21 3.64
N GLY A 180 11.73 -12.35 4.46
CA GLY A 180 12.46 -11.22 5.04
C GLY A 180 13.12 -10.37 3.94
N VAL A 181 13.16 -9.05 4.13
CA VAL A 181 13.75 -8.10 3.20
C VAL A 181 14.69 -7.19 3.98
N GLU A 182 15.96 -7.15 3.59
CA GLU A 182 16.99 -6.36 4.26
C GLU A 182 17.25 -5.02 3.56
N GLU A 183 17.33 -5.03 2.24
CA GLU A 183 17.78 -3.87 1.46
C GLU A 183 16.79 -3.47 0.37
N SER A 184 16.33 -4.43 -0.44
CA SER A 184 15.54 -4.09 -1.63
C SER A 184 14.70 -5.21 -2.22
N ILE A 185 13.66 -4.80 -2.96
CA ILE A 185 12.86 -5.66 -3.82
C ILE A 185 13.01 -5.17 -5.25
N GLU A 186 13.23 -6.08 -6.20
CA GLU A 186 13.20 -5.77 -7.63
C GLU A 186 12.01 -6.46 -8.29
N LEU A 187 11.20 -5.70 -9.02
CA LEU A 187 10.13 -6.19 -9.89
C LEU A 187 10.62 -6.13 -11.33
N ILE A 188 10.75 -7.29 -11.98
CA ILE A 188 11.24 -7.40 -13.35
C ILE A 188 10.06 -7.78 -14.24
N SER A 189 9.75 -6.95 -15.24
CA SER A 189 8.71 -7.23 -16.24
C SER A 189 9.36 -7.45 -17.62
N PRO A 190 9.39 -8.69 -18.12
CA PRO A 190 9.88 -8.98 -19.46
C PRO A 190 9.03 -8.32 -20.55
N THR A 191 7.70 -8.36 -20.45
CA THR A 191 6.79 -7.75 -21.44
C THR A 191 7.02 -6.24 -21.58
N MET A 192 7.26 -5.53 -20.48
CA MET A 192 7.54 -4.09 -20.51
C MET A 192 9.02 -3.78 -20.75
N GLY A 193 9.92 -4.77 -20.66
CA GLY A 193 11.36 -4.55 -20.75
C GLY A 193 11.89 -3.68 -19.60
N THR A 194 11.27 -3.73 -18.42
CA THR A 194 11.61 -2.87 -17.28
C THR A 194 12.01 -3.64 -16.04
N ARG A 195 12.85 -3.00 -15.24
CA ARG A 195 13.18 -3.36 -13.86
C ARG A 195 12.83 -2.20 -12.95
N VAL A 196 12.12 -2.50 -11.87
CA VAL A 196 11.80 -1.54 -10.82
C VAL A 196 12.45 -1.99 -9.54
N ARG A 197 13.39 -1.22 -9.00
CA ARG A 197 13.99 -1.46 -7.69
C ARG A 197 13.30 -0.60 -6.65
N LEU A 198 12.85 -1.22 -5.56
CA LEU A 198 12.35 -0.58 -4.35
C LEU A 198 13.36 -0.80 -3.23
N SER A 199 14.04 0.26 -2.81
CA SER A 199 14.96 0.26 -1.67
C SER A 199 14.20 0.63 -0.39
N LEU A 200 14.55 -0.03 0.71
CA LEU A 200 13.87 0.09 2.00
C LEU A 200 14.55 1.11 2.93
N PRO A 201 13.83 1.64 3.93
CA PRO A 201 14.44 2.39 5.03
C PRO A 201 15.41 1.48 5.81
N ALA A 202 16.62 1.97 6.07
CA ALA A 202 17.65 1.19 6.75
C ALA A 202 17.28 0.88 8.22
N GLY A 203 17.67 -0.32 8.69
CA GLY A 203 17.62 -0.69 10.10
C GLY A 203 16.24 -1.06 10.65
N LEU A 204 15.21 -1.10 9.81
CA LEU A 204 13.87 -1.53 10.21
C LEU A 204 13.56 -2.95 9.72
N PRO A 205 12.95 -3.81 10.57
CA PRO A 205 12.46 -5.11 10.14
C PRO A 205 11.45 -4.96 9.00
N ALA A 206 11.68 -5.68 7.90
CA ALA A 206 10.78 -5.68 6.76
C ALA A 206 10.54 -7.08 6.20
N VAL A 207 9.33 -7.29 5.68
CA VAL A 207 8.89 -8.57 5.11
C VAL A 207 8.04 -8.32 3.88
N LEU A 208 8.27 -9.14 2.86
CA LEU A 208 7.39 -9.31 1.71
C LEU A 208 6.46 -10.50 1.98
N ARG A 209 5.15 -10.24 2.02
CA ARG A 209 4.14 -11.30 2.12
C ARG A 209 3.85 -11.90 0.75
N GLN A 210 3.52 -13.20 0.74
CA GLN A 210 3.05 -13.89 -0.47
C GLN A 210 2.00 -13.09 -1.23
N GLY A 211 2.15 -13.05 -2.55
CA GLY A 211 1.24 -12.34 -3.43
C GLY A 211 -0.17 -12.93 -3.40
N VAL A 212 -1.16 -12.05 -3.23
CA VAL A 212 -2.58 -12.40 -3.35
C VAL A 212 -3.11 -12.03 -4.73
N TYR A 213 -4.16 -12.71 -5.15
CA TYR A 213 -4.86 -12.35 -6.38
C TYR A 213 -5.89 -11.25 -6.12
N PRO A 214 -6.11 -10.35 -7.09
CA PRO A 214 -7.16 -9.34 -6.97
C PRO A 214 -8.51 -10.02 -6.79
N LEU A 215 -9.31 -9.48 -5.87
CA LEU A 215 -10.67 -9.95 -5.62
C LEU A 215 -11.51 -9.82 -6.90
N ARG A 216 -12.08 -10.94 -7.36
CA ARG A 216 -13.08 -10.91 -8.43
C ARG A 216 -14.43 -10.58 -7.82
N TRP A 217 -14.84 -9.34 -7.96
CA TRP A 217 -16.17 -8.91 -7.54
C TRP A 217 -17.29 -9.29 -8.53
N TYR A 218 -16.93 -9.58 -9.77
CA TYR A 218 -17.88 -10.09 -10.76
C TYR A 218 -17.89 -11.62 -10.69
N GLY A 219 -18.88 -12.18 -10.00
CA GLY A 219 -19.17 -13.60 -10.02
C GLY A 219 -19.78 -14.02 -11.35
N GLY A 220 -19.24 -15.08 -11.96
CA GLY A 220 -19.84 -15.78 -13.10
C GLY A 220 -19.52 -15.20 -14.49
N GLU A 221 -19.13 -16.10 -15.40
CA GLU A 221 -19.11 -15.93 -16.87
C GLU A 221 -18.32 -14.77 -17.47
N HIS A 222 -17.09 -14.55 -17.01
CA HIS A 222 -16.10 -13.94 -17.88
C HIS A 222 -15.39 -15.04 -18.68
N PRO A 223 -15.22 -14.89 -20.02
CA PRO A 223 -14.38 -15.80 -20.77
C PRO A 223 -12.97 -15.80 -20.16
N PRO A 224 -12.24 -16.93 -20.22
CA PRO A 224 -10.87 -17.01 -19.71
C PRO A 224 -10.08 -15.82 -20.24
N GLN A 225 -9.50 -15.03 -19.34
CA GLN A 225 -8.63 -13.94 -19.78
C GLN A 225 -7.37 -14.57 -20.40
N ARG A 226 -6.78 -13.91 -21.41
CA ARG A 226 -5.56 -14.42 -22.07
C ARG A 226 -4.42 -14.67 -21.05
N TRP A 227 -4.44 -13.94 -19.94
CA TRP A 227 -3.60 -14.19 -18.76
C TRP A 227 -4.49 -14.09 -17.52
N GLU A 228 -4.49 -15.15 -16.72
CA GLU A 228 -5.41 -15.26 -15.60
C GLU A 228 -4.70 -15.82 -14.35
N PRO A 229 -4.51 -15.01 -13.30
CA PRO A 229 -4.77 -13.57 -13.21
C PRO A 229 -3.66 -12.74 -13.88
N TYR A 230 -4.02 -11.53 -14.32
CA TYR A 230 -3.10 -10.62 -15.02
C TYR A 230 -1.94 -10.12 -14.14
N TYR A 231 -2.14 -10.07 -12.82
CA TYR A 231 -1.14 -9.66 -11.84
C TYR A 231 -1.41 -10.28 -10.46
N LYS A 232 -0.37 -10.29 -9.62
CA LYS A 232 -0.43 -10.56 -8.18
C LYS A 232 -0.11 -9.28 -7.40
N ILE A 233 -0.66 -9.18 -6.20
CA ILE A 233 -0.41 -8.08 -5.25
C ILE A 233 0.41 -8.62 -4.09
N TYR A 234 1.67 -8.23 -3.99
CA TYR A 234 2.55 -8.57 -2.88
C TYR A 234 2.53 -7.44 -1.85
N LEU A 235 2.46 -7.76 -0.57
CA LEU A 235 2.38 -6.74 0.47
C LEU A 235 3.75 -6.60 1.15
N LEU A 236 4.51 -5.57 0.78
CA LEU A 236 5.70 -5.18 1.52
C LEU A 236 5.26 -4.49 2.82
N SER A 237 5.81 -4.92 3.95
CA SER A 237 5.52 -4.36 5.26
C SER A 237 6.81 -4.07 6.02
N VAL A 238 6.98 -2.83 6.47
CA VAL A 238 8.02 -2.41 7.41
C VAL A 238 7.40 -2.28 8.80
N ARG A 239 8.05 -2.83 9.83
CA ARG A 239 7.58 -2.76 11.22
C ARG A 239 8.41 -1.76 12.02
N ILE A 240 7.71 -0.92 12.77
CA ILE A 240 8.29 0.00 13.74
C ILE A 240 7.72 -0.38 15.11
N ASP A 241 8.59 -0.81 16.02
CA ASP A 241 8.21 -1.20 17.38
C ASP A 241 8.26 0.03 18.30
N ASN A 242 7.20 0.23 19.09
CA ASN A 242 7.00 1.40 19.95
C ASN A 242 7.22 2.75 19.23
N PRO A 243 6.50 2.98 18.11
CA PRO A 243 6.69 4.19 17.29
C PRO A 243 6.37 5.46 18.09
N ALA A 244 7.18 6.49 17.88
CA ALA A 244 7.02 7.82 18.46
C ALA A 244 6.88 8.85 17.32
N THR A 245 7.65 9.93 17.34
CA THR A 245 7.78 10.84 16.19
C THR A 245 9.02 10.46 15.40
N ASP A 246 8.85 9.95 14.18
CA ASP A 246 9.97 9.59 13.31
C ASP A 246 9.55 9.54 11.82
N ASN A 247 10.53 9.46 10.94
CA ASN A 247 10.34 9.39 9.50
C ASN A 247 11.29 8.37 8.86
N GLY A 248 10.89 7.86 7.71
CA GLY A 248 11.77 7.07 6.86
C GLY A 248 11.34 7.17 5.41
N GLU A 249 12.12 6.55 4.54
CA GLU A 249 11.89 6.66 3.10
C GLU A 249 12.08 5.32 2.39
N PHE A 250 11.26 5.15 1.36
CA PHE A 250 11.47 4.18 0.31
C PHE A 250 11.92 4.91 -0.95
N MET A 251 12.78 4.27 -1.74
CA MET A 251 13.20 4.78 -3.04
C MET A 251 12.78 3.81 -4.13
N LEU A 252 12.01 4.28 -5.11
CA LEU A 252 11.71 3.57 -6.33
C LEU A 252 12.64 4.05 -7.45
N GLU A 253 13.25 3.10 -8.15
CA GLU A 253 14.11 3.34 -9.31
C GLU A 253 13.66 2.47 -10.49
N VAL A 254 13.43 3.06 -11.65
CA VAL A 254 13.06 2.34 -12.88
C VAL A 254 14.23 2.36 -13.86
N SER A 255 14.57 1.21 -14.40
CA SER A 255 15.54 1.06 -15.49
C SER A 255 14.99 0.16 -16.59
N ALA A 256 15.52 0.33 -17.79
CA ALA A 256 15.37 -0.69 -18.84
C ALA A 256 16.08 -1.99 -18.40
N ASN A 257 15.54 -3.13 -18.81
CA ASN A 257 16.18 -4.44 -18.67
C ASN A 257 17.34 -4.63 -19.66
#